data_AF-A0A146F425-F1
#
_entry.id   AF-A0A146F425-F1
#
_cell.length_a   1.000
_cell.length_b   1.000
_cell.length_c   1.000
_cell.angle_alpha   90.00
_cell.angle_beta   90.00
_cell.angle_gamma   90.00
#
_symmetry.space_group_name_H-M   'P 1'
#
loop_
_entity.id
_entity.type
_entity.pdbx_description
1 polymer ?
#
loop_
_entity_poly.entity_id
_entity_poly.type
_entity_poly.pdbx_seq_one_letter_code
_entity_poly.pdbx_strand_id
1 'polypeptide(L)'
;MLPIVSLGELYPCDRANSVTVDATWTPKALERINSLVSGNLTFDESDILFFPYMCGYESQITGRLSHWCGVFTEDELRNYAYSQDLSYYYKVGPGSVGPSKVLFLPFLNSLMDLLSKGPGQVGTNADGGNFTVPNLIMAFLNDNQIAEMTAAMGIFDDEPSLPIDQLPAHHLYNIANWITMRGTVAFEVLSCEVESRRRMNDKTYIRVLFNDAVYPIAHCQNGPGRSCLLSDYISLLGEKTKAAGSFDEYCNVTVADAPNPVAGASFFTDLSLDFFTFVKP
;
A
#
# COMPACT_ATOMS: atom_id res chain seq x y z
N MET A 1 -22.36 10.82 -9.01
CA MET A 1 -22.38 9.41 -8.55
C MET A 1 -20.93 8.96 -8.62
N LEU A 2 -20.29 8.62 -7.50
CA LEU A 2 -18.89 8.19 -7.49
C LEU A 2 -18.84 6.70 -7.86
N PRO A 3 -18.13 6.30 -8.94
CA PRO A 3 -17.96 4.90 -9.27
C PRO A 3 -17.06 4.22 -8.22
N ILE A 4 -17.48 3.05 -7.74
CA ILE A 4 -16.66 2.19 -6.88
C ILE A 4 -15.91 1.25 -7.82
N VAL A 5 -14.59 1.42 -7.95
CA VAL A 5 -13.73 0.53 -8.74
C VAL A 5 -13.14 -0.51 -7.80
N SER A 6 -13.45 -1.78 -8.04
CA SER A 6 -12.83 -2.93 -7.37
C SER A 6 -11.75 -3.48 -8.30
N LEU A 7 -10.48 -3.32 -7.95
CA LEU A 7 -9.37 -3.94 -8.67
C LEU A 7 -9.19 -5.37 -8.13
N GLY A 8 -9.34 -6.39 -8.99
CA GLY A 8 -9.21 -7.81 -8.61
C GLY A 8 -7.77 -8.24 -8.30
N GLU A 9 -7.61 -9.28 -7.48
CA GLU A 9 -6.32 -9.85 -7.06
C GLU A 9 -5.84 -10.98 -7.98
N LEU A 10 -4.53 -11.06 -8.18
CA LEU A 10 -3.83 -12.24 -8.69
C LEU A 10 -2.68 -12.57 -7.73
N TYR A 11 -2.46 -13.88 -7.51
CA TYR A 11 -1.23 -14.57 -7.07
C TYR A 11 -1.15 -15.15 -5.64
N PRO A 12 -0.41 -16.28 -5.47
CA PRO A 12 -0.50 -17.18 -4.31
C PRO A 12 0.42 -16.79 -3.14
N CYS A 13 0.02 -17.21 -1.93
CA CYS A 13 0.76 -17.04 -0.67
C CYS A 13 2.08 -17.83 -0.62
N ASP A 14 3.22 -17.23 -0.98
CA ASP A 14 4.53 -17.85 -0.77
C ASP A 14 5.20 -17.35 0.52
N ARG A 15 5.26 -18.19 1.57
CA ARG A 15 5.66 -17.81 2.95
C ARG A 15 7.18 -17.92 3.23
N ALA A 16 8.01 -18.21 2.23
CA ALA A 16 9.40 -18.63 2.44
C ALA A 16 10.23 -17.71 3.35
N ASN A 17 10.09 -16.38 3.24
CA ASN A 17 10.89 -15.43 4.01
C ASN A 17 10.39 -15.21 5.45
N SER A 18 9.11 -15.44 5.74
CA SER A 18 8.57 -15.28 7.10
C SER A 18 8.93 -16.47 8.00
N VAL A 19 9.12 -17.66 7.40
CA VAL A 19 9.47 -18.92 8.09
C VAL A 19 10.76 -18.79 8.91
N THR A 20 11.73 -17.98 8.46
CA THR A 20 13.02 -17.85 9.15
C THR A 20 12.90 -17.07 10.45
N VAL A 21 12.15 -15.96 10.50
CA VAL A 21 11.95 -15.23 11.76
C VAL A 21 10.99 -15.97 12.68
N ASP A 22 9.99 -16.66 12.13
CA ASP A 22 9.03 -17.44 12.92
C ASP A 22 9.76 -18.49 13.78
N ALA A 23 10.77 -19.16 13.20
CA ALA A 23 11.59 -20.15 13.90
C ALA A 23 12.35 -19.60 15.13
N THR A 24 12.48 -18.28 15.28
CA THR A 24 13.17 -17.67 16.44
C THR A 24 12.30 -17.60 17.70
N TRP A 25 10.97 -17.64 17.56
CA TRP A 25 10.02 -17.42 18.65
C TRP A 25 8.95 -18.50 18.77
N THR A 26 8.49 -19.10 17.66
CA THR A 26 7.40 -20.09 17.67
C THR A 26 7.69 -21.30 18.55
N PRO A 27 8.90 -21.90 18.62
CA PRO A 27 9.10 -23.11 19.43
C PRO A 27 8.94 -22.85 20.93
N LYS A 28 9.44 -21.71 21.42
CA LYS A 28 9.31 -21.31 22.84
C LYS A 28 7.88 -20.95 23.19
N ALA A 29 7.20 -20.22 22.29
CA ALA A 29 5.78 -19.89 22.46
C ALA A 29 4.93 -21.15 22.49
N LEU A 30 5.20 -22.12 21.60
CA LEU A 30 4.49 -23.39 21.52
C LEU A 30 4.65 -24.22 22.79
N GLU A 31 5.88 -24.36 23.30
CA GLU A 31 6.16 -25.07 24.55
C GLU A 31 5.40 -24.41 25.72
N ARG A 32 5.47 -23.09 25.84
CA ARG A 32 4.76 -22.32 26.86
C ARG A 32 3.25 -22.50 26.76
N ILE A 33 2.65 -22.32 25.58
CA ILE A 33 1.21 -22.41 25.37
C ILE A 33 0.72 -23.84 25.67
N ASN A 34 1.38 -24.88 25.15
CA ASN A 34 1.00 -26.26 25.42
C ASN A 34 1.13 -26.61 26.91
N SER A 35 2.07 -26.01 27.66
CA SER A 35 2.17 -26.22 29.12
C SER A 35 0.98 -25.67 29.91
N LEU A 36 0.21 -24.75 29.33
CA LEU A 36 -0.99 -24.14 29.94
C LEU A 36 -2.28 -24.91 29.58
N VAL A 37 -2.21 -25.83 28.63
CA VAL A 37 -3.35 -26.61 28.15
C VAL A 37 -3.45 -27.92 28.94
N SER A 38 -4.65 -28.25 29.39
CA SER A 38 -4.94 -29.52 30.05
C SER A 38 -5.81 -30.42 29.19
N GLY A 39 -5.60 -31.74 29.25
CA GLY A 39 -6.39 -32.73 28.52
C GLY A 39 -5.63 -33.31 27.34
N ASN A 40 -6.37 -33.78 26.32
CA ASN A 40 -5.80 -34.42 25.12
C ASN A 40 -5.77 -33.44 23.93
N LEU A 41 -5.33 -32.21 24.18
CA LEU A 41 -5.16 -31.16 23.17
C LEU A 41 -3.70 -30.72 23.17
N THR A 42 -3.07 -30.81 22.01
CA THR A 42 -1.69 -30.37 21.78
C THR A 42 -1.70 -29.57 20.50
N PHE A 43 -1.22 -28.33 20.56
CA PHE A 43 -1.05 -27.48 19.40
C PHE A 43 0.28 -27.74 18.71
N ASP A 44 0.35 -27.46 17.42
CA ASP A 44 1.60 -27.37 16.65
C ASP A 44 1.96 -25.92 16.27
N GLU A 45 3.08 -25.74 15.56
CA GLU A 45 3.53 -24.41 15.13
C GLU A 45 2.54 -23.73 14.17
N SER A 46 1.84 -24.49 13.34
CA SER A 46 0.88 -23.94 12.40
C SER A 46 -0.34 -23.38 13.13
N ASP A 47 -0.80 -24.06 14.19
CA ASP A 47 -1.90 -23.61 15.03
C ASP A 47 -1.58 -22.24 15.67
N ILE A 48 -0.42 -22.11 16.31
CA ILE A 48 -0.07 -20.88 17.04
C ILE A 48 0.16 -19.69 16.11
N LEU A 49 0.53 -19.91 14.85
CA LEU A 49 0.62 -18.83 13.85
C LEU A 49 -0.76 -18.30 13.42
N PHE A 50 -1.83 -19.05 13.65
CA PHE A 50 -3.20 -18.58 13.42
C PHE A 50 -3.81 -17.81 14.60
N PHE A 51 -3.30 -18.01 15.82
CA PHE A 51 -3.91 -17.41 17.01
C PHE A 51 -3.83 -15.87 17.06
N PRO A 52 -2.74 -15.21 16.60
CA PRO A 52 -2.72 -13.75 16.49
C PRO A 52 -3.81 -13.20 15.54
N TYR A 53 -4.20 -13.95 14.50
CA TYR A 53 -5.35 -13.56 13.67
C TYR A 53 -6.64 -13.58 14.49
N MET A 54 -6.86 -14.56 15.35
CA MET A 54 -8.03 -14.57 16.23
C MET A 54 -8.04 -13.35 17.16
N CYS A 55 -6.87 -13.00 17.74
CA CYS A 55 -6.71 -11.76 18.50
C CYS A 55 -7.19 -10.55 17.70
N GLY A 56 -6.69 -10.36 16.48
CA GLY A 56 -7.06 -9.23 15.63
C GLY A 56 -8.54 -9.24 15.22
N TYR A 57 -9.01 -10.32 14.60
CA TYR A 57 -10.37 -10.41 14.05
C TYR A 57 -11.46 -10.39 15.12
N GLU A 58 -11.32 -11.16 16.20
CA GLU A 58 -12.30 -11.14 17.29
C GLU A 58 -12.37 -9.76 17.93
N SER A 59 -11.23 -9.06 18.06
CA SER A 59 -11.22 -7.71 18.60
C SER A 59 -12.02 -6.73 17.73
N GLN A 60 -11.88 -6.84 16.41
CA GLN A 60 -12.62 -6.02 15.46
C GLN A 60 -14.13 -6.36 15.44
N ILE A 61 -14.48 -7.64 15.45
CA ILE A 61 -15.87 -8.10 15.39
C ILE A 61 -16.63 -7.70 16.67
N THR A 62 -16.01 -7.88 17.84
CA THR A 62 -16.66 -7.67 19.13
C THR A 62 -16.51 -6.24 19.65
N GLY A 63 -15.59 -5.46 19.09
CA GLY A 63 -15.25 -4.11 19.54
C GLY A 63 -14.54 -4.08 20.91
N ARG A 64 -13.95 -5.20 21.34
CA ARG A 64 -13.22 -5.33 22.62
C ARG A 64 -11.97 -6.16 22.41
N LEU A 65 -10.89 -5.89 23.14
CA LEU A 65 -9.67 -6.67 23.01
C LEU A 65 -9.94 -8.16 23.30
N SER A 66 -9.68 -9.01 22.32
CA SER A 66 -9.83 -10.45 22.40
C SER A 66 -8.93 -11.05 23.47
N HIS A 67 -9.43 -12.07 24.17
CA HIS A 67 -8.62 -12.83 25.12
C HIS A 67 -7.49 -13.60 24.44
N TRP A 68 -7.61 -13.91 23.13
CA TRP A 68 -6.53 -14.51 22.35
C TRP A 68 -5.28 -13.62 22.30
N CYS A 69 -5.43 -12.31 22.42
CA CYS A 69 -4.29 -11.40 22.49
C CYS A 69 -3.42 -11.64 23.74
N GLY A 70 -4.04 -12.05 24.85
CA GLY A 70 -3.35 -12.35 26.10
C GLY A 70 -2.70 -13.73 26.16
N VAL A 71 -2.86 -14.56 25.12
CA VAL A 71 -2.17 -15.86 25.01
C VAL A 71 -0.67 -15.66 24.75
N PHE A 72 -0.31 -14.57 24.05
CA PHE A 72 1.05 -14.23 23.69
C PHE A 72 1.65 -13.17 24.60
N THR A 73 2.97 -13.20 24.73
CA THR A 73 3.74 -12.10 25.31
C THR A 73 3.91 -10.97 24.29
N GLU A 74 4.28 -9.79 24.75
CA GLU A 74 4.55 -8.65 23.86
C GLU A 74 5.68 -8.97 22.86
N ASP A 75 6.75 -9.62 23.30
CA ASP A 75 7.89 -9.98 22.43
C ASP A 75 7.48 -10.98 21.34
N GLU A 76 6.62 -11.96 21.67
CA GLU A 76 6.07 -12.90 20.68
C GLU A 76 5.19 -12.17 19.66
N LEU A 77 4.33 -11.24 20.11
CA LEU A 77 3.50 -10.42 19.21
C LEU A 77 4.32 -9.49 18.32
N ARG A 78 5.43 -8.92 18.82
CA ARG A 78 6.35 -8.10 18.02
C ARG A 78 7.04 -8.91 16.92
N ASN A 79 7.48 -10.13 17.22
CA ASN A 79 8.05 -11.01 16.21
C ASN A 79 6.99 -11.46 15.19
N TYR A 80 5.77 -11.75 15.64
CA TYR A 80 4.66 -12.02 14.72
C TYR A 80 4.35 -10.82 13.81
N ALA A 81 4.29 -9.60 14.36
CA ALA A 81 4.07 -8.40 13.57
C ALA A 81 5.16 -8.22 12.49
N TYR A 82 6.42 -8.47 12.85
CA TYR A 82 7.51 -8.42 11.90
C TYR A 82 7.48 -9.54 10.86
N SER A 83 7.00 -10.74 11.22
CA SER A 83 6.69 -11.81 10.25
C SER A 83 5.67 -11.35 9.20
N GLN A 84 4.69 -10.53 9.59
CA GLN A 84 3.77 -9.89 8.64
C GLN A 84 4.47 -8.81 7.80
N ASP A 85 5.33 -7.98 8.39
CA ASP A 85 6.14 -6.99 7.65
C ASP A 85 6.94 -7.67 6.53
N LEU A 86 7.66 -8.76 6.86
CA LEU A 86 8.42 -9.57 5.89
C LEU A 86 7.53 -10.16 4.80
N SER A 87 6.34 -10.64 5.16
CA SER A 87 5.37 -11.18 4.20
C SER A 87 4.99 -10.14 3.15
N TYR A 88 4.57 -8.92 3.54
CA TYR A 88 4.24 -7.88 2.56
C TYR A 88 5.49 -7.38 1.83
N TYR A 89 6.58 -7.09 2.54
CA TYR A 89 7.80 -6.53 1.97
C TYR A 89 8.36 -7.37 0.82
N TYR A 90 8.45 -8.69 1.02
CA TYR A 90 9.06 -9.61 0.06
C TYR A 90 8.08 -10.20 -0.97
N LYS A 91 6.77 -10.26 -0.69
CA LYS A 91 5.79 -10.75 -1.68
C LYS A 91 5.40 -9.67 -2.68
N VAL A 92 5.02 -8.49 -2.18
CA VAL A 92 4.38 -7.45 -2.98
C VAL A 92 5.00 -6.05 -2.79
N GLY A 93 5.82 -5.90 -1.74
CA GLY A 93 6.48 -4.66 -1.38
C GLY A 93 7.82 -4.42 -2.09
N PRO A 94 8.63 -3.48 -1.56
CA PRO A 94 9.92 -3.08 -2.16
C PRO A 94 10.92 -4.23 -2.35
N GLY A 95 10.88 -5.24 -1.47
CA GLY A 95 11.74 -6.41 -1.50
C GLY A 95 11.34 -7.49 -2.50
N SER A 96 10.23 -7.32 -3.23
CA SER A 96 9.76 -8.32 -4.19
C SER A 96 10.74 -8.52 -5.36
N VAL A 97 10.90 -9.79 -5.75
CA VAL A 97 11.75 -10.20 -6.88
C VAL A 97 11.02 -10.00 -8.21
N GLY A 98 9.69 -10.13 -8.21
CA GLY A 98 8.83 -9.98 -9.39
C GLY A 98 8.46 -8.53 -9.71
N PRO A 99 7.44 -8.33 -10.59
CA PRO A 99 7.02 -7.01 -11.02
C PRO A 99 6.24 -6.23 -9.94
N SER A 100 5.85 -6.86 -8.82
CA SER A 100 4.96 -6.26 -7.80
C SER A 100 5.39 -4.85 -7.36
N LYS A 101 6.70 -4.63 -7.13
CA LYS A 101 7.25 -3.31 -6.77
C LYS A 101 7.11 -2.21 -7.83
N VAL A 102 6.76 -2.55 -9.07
CA VAL A 102 6.56 -1.60 -10.17
C VAL A 102 5.13 -1.60 -10.74
N LEU A 103 4.25 -2.53 -10.31
CA LEU A 103 2.90 -2.68 -10.87
C LEU A 103 2.04 -1.41 -10.77
N PHE A 104 2.25 -0.60 -9.74
CA PHE A 104 1.48 0.62 -9.50
C PHE A 104 2.03 1.87 -10.20
N LEU A 105 3.16 1.80 -10.92
CA LEU A 105 3.71 2.95 -11.64
C LEU A 105 2.72 3.55 -12.67
N PRO A 106 2.00 2.76 -13.50
CA PRO A 106 0.99 3.32 -14.41
C PRO A 106 -0.14 4.05 -13.68
N PHE A 107 -0.61 3.49 -12.56
CA PHE A 107 -1.64 4.13 -11.72
C PHE A 107 -1.12 5.46 -11.15
N LEU A 108 0.06 5.47 -10.54
CA LEU A 108 0.66 6.65 -9.94
C LEU A 108 0.94 7.74 -10.98
N ASN A 109 1.49 7.40 -12.14
CA ASN A 109 1.73 8.37 -13.22
C ASN A 109 0.44 9.02 -13.70
N SER A 110 -0.60 8.23 -13.95
CA SER A 110 -1.89 8.72 -14.40
C SER A 110 -2.58 9.58 -13.33
N LEU A 111 -2.51 9.17 -12.06
CA LEU A 111 -3.01 9.96 -10.93
C LEU A 111 -2.25 11.30 -10.82
N MET A 112 -0.92 11.29 -10.93
CA MET A 112 -0.15 12.53 -10.85
C MET A 112 -0.39 13.45 -12.05
N ASP A 113 -0.56 12.90 -13.26
CA ASP A 113 -0.98 13.69 -14.43
C ASP A 113 -2.34 14.36 -14.19
N LEU A 114 -3.31 13.60 -13.68
CA LEU A 114 -4.63 14.12 -13.29
C LEU A 114 -4.52 15.24 -12.25
N LEU A 115 -3.77 15.01 -11.17
CA LEU A 115 -3.60 15.99 -10.10
C LEU A 115 -2.85 17.25 -10.57
N SER A 116 -1.89 17.11 -11.49
CA SER A 116 -1.12 18.24 -12.05
C SER A 116 -1.95 19.23 -12.85
N LYS A 117 -3.04 18.76 -13.46
CA LYS A 117 -3.99 19.59 -14.22
C LYS A 117 -4.92 20.40 -13.31
N GLY A 118 -5.07 20.00 -12.05
CA GLY A 118 -5.87 20.70 -11.06
C GLY A 118 -7.41 20.55 -11.22
N PRO A 119 -8.20 21.27 -10.42
CA PRO A 119 -9.67 21.21 -10.43
C PRO A 119 -10.32 21.61 -11.76
N GLY A 120 -11.55 21.13 -12.00
CA GLY A 120 -12.40 21.58 -13.11
C GLY A 120 -12.20 20.84 -14.44
N GLN A 121 -11.46 19.73 -14.42
CA GLN A 121 -11.29 18.86 -15.58
C GLN A 121 -12.63 18.25 -16.02
N VAL A 122 -12.77 18.01 -17.32
CA VAL A 122 -13.94 17.38 -17.93
C VAL A 122 -13.58 15.96 -18.34
N GLY A 123 -14.32 14.99 -17.83
CA GLY A 123 -14.21 13.58 -18.17
C GLY A 123 -15.40 13.07 -19.00
N THR A 124 -15.29 11.84 -19.48
CA THR A 124 -16.33 11.11 -20.22
C THR A 124 -17.19 10.30 -19.26
N ASN A 125 -18.50 10.49 -19.32
CA ASN A 125 -19.48 9.78 -18.49
C ASN A 125 -19.87 8.43 -19.12
N ALA A 126 -20.54 7.56 -18.36
CA ALA A 126 -20.91 6.20 -18.80
C ALA A 126 -21.84 6.17 -20.04
N ASP A 127 -22.61 7.23 -20.27
CA ASP A 127 -23.47 7.41 -21.43
C ASP A 127 -22.77 8.08 -22.62
N GLY A 128 -21.45 8.30 -22.53
CA GLY A 128 -20.66 9.06 -23.50
C GLY A 128 -20.81 10.57 -23.37
N GLY A 129 -21.58 11.06 -22.40
CA GLY A 129 -21.67 12.49 -22.07
C GLY A 129 -20.42 13.02 -21.36
N ASN A 130 -20.47 14.27 -20.92
CA ASN A 130 -19.38 14.90 -20.16
C ASN A 130 -19.74 15.02 -18.67
N PHE A 131 -18.76 14.89 -17.79
CA PHE A 131 -18.89 15.23 -16.37
C PHE A 131 -17.69 16.05 -15.88
N THR A 132 -17.89 16.86 -14.84
CA THR A 132 -16.77 17.53 -14.16
C THR A 132 -16.15 16.58 -13.14
N VAL A 133 -14.85 16.34 -13.25
CA VAL A 133 -14.09 15.52 -12.30
C VAL A 133 -14.17 16.19 -10.91
N PRO A 134 -14.64 15.49 -9.86
CA PRO A 134 -14.72 16.05 -8.52
C PRO A 134 -13.35 16.42 -7.96
N ASN A 135 -13.30 17.46 -7.13
CA ASN A 135 -12.06 17.85 -6.41
C ASN A 135 -11.61 16.78 -5.39
N LEU A 136 -12.55 15.96 -4.91
CA LEU A 136 -12.27 14.82 -4.04
C LEU A 136 -12.48 13.54 -4.85
N ILE A 137 -11.37 12.88 -5.15
CA ILE A 137 -11.34 11.60 -5.84
C ILE A 137 -11.18 10.50 -4.78
N MET A 138 -12.01 9.47 -4.87
CA MET A 138 -11.98 8.34 -3.94
C MET A 138 -11.86 7.03 -4.69
N ALA A 139 -11.02 6.14 -4.19
CA ALA A 139 -10.88 4.77 -4.64
C ALA A 139 -10.79 3.84 -3.43
N PHE A 140 -11.21 2.59 -3.61
CA PHE A 140 -11.12 1.55 -2.60
C PHE A 140 -10.16 0.48 -3.13
N LEU A 141 -9.13 0.18 -2.35
CA LEU A 141 -8.07 -0.75 -2.70
C LEU A 141 -7.97 -1.82 -1.62
N ASN A 142 -7.49 -3.00 -2.02
CA ASN A 142 -7.08 -4.02 -1.06
C ASN A 142 -5.71 -3.69 -0.45
N ASP A 143 -5.41 -4.33 0.66
CA ASP A 143 -4.14 -4.23 1.37
C ASP A 143 -2.91 -4.50 0.48
N ASN A 144 -2.94 -5.58 -0.33
CA ASN A 144 -1.86 -5.90 -1.25
C ASN A 144 -1.63 -4.79 -2.28
N GLN A 145 -2.70 -4.20 -2.80
CA GLN A 145 -2.63 -3.08 -3.74
C GLN A 145 -2.02 -1.83 -3.09
N ILE A 146 -2.37 -1.56 -1.83
CA ILE A 146 -1.73 -0.49 -1.08
C ILE A 146 -0.24 -0.79 -0.90
N ALA A 147 0.15 -2.02 -0.56
CA ALA A 147 1.55 -2.42 -0.43
C ALA A 147 2.33 -2.27 -1.75
N GLU A 148 1.78 -2.71 -2.88
CA GLU A 148 2.36 -2.53 -4.21
C GLU A 148 2.49 -1.04 -4.57
N MET A 149 1.47 -0.24 -4.25
CA MET A 149 1.50 1.21 -4.42
C MET A 149 2.64 1.83 -3.59
N THR A 150 2.82 1.43 -2.33
CA THR A 150 3.92 1.93 -1.49
C THR A 150 5.30 1.57 -2.02
N ALA A 151 5.42 0.40 -2.66
CA ALA A 151 6.67 -0.05 -3.27
C ALA A 151 7.08 0.80 -4.49
N ALA A 152 6.09 1.27 -5.26
CA ALA A 152 6.32 2.08 -6.44
C ALA A 152 6.48 3.59 -6.14
N MET A 153 5.82 4.10 -5.08
CA MET A 153 5.65 5.55 -4.87
C MET A 153 6.84 6.29 -4.25
N GLY A 154 7.87 5.56 -3.82
CA GLY A 154 9.13 6.13 -3.33
C GLY A 154 9.18 6.58 -1.87
N ILE A 155 8.18 6.22 -1.05
CA ILE A 155 8.19 6.54 0.40
C ILE A 155 9.14 5.64 1.21
N PHE A 156 9.47 4.46 0.69
CA PHE A 156 10.35 3.48 1.33
C PHE A 156 11.67 3.25 0.56
N ASP A 157 12.08 4.17 -0.31
CA ASP A 157 13.31 4.00 -1.12
C ASP A 157 14.60 3.99 -0.26
N ASP A 158 14.56 4.61 0.93
CA ASP A 158 15.65 4.60 1.91
C ASP A 158 15.61 3.36 2.84
N GLU A 159 14.62 2.48 2.71
CA GLU A 159 14.50 1.29 3.56
C GLU A 159 15.51 0.22 3.11
N PRO A 160 16.47 -0.18 3.96
CA PRO A 160 17.34 -1.30 3.64
C PRO A 160 16.55 -2.61 3.65
N SER A 161 17.04 -3.62 2.92
CA SER A 161 16.41 -4.94 2.92
C SER A 161 16.19 -5.47 4.34
N LEU A 162 14.94 -5.86 4.63
CA LEU A 162 14.54 -6.33 5.94
C LEU A 162 15.24 -7.66 6.29
N PRO A 163 15.94 -7.78 7.43
CA PRO A 163 16.56 -9.05 7.83
C PRO A 163 15.49 -10.12 8.08
N ILE A 164 15.68 -11.33 7.56
CA ILE A 164 14.69 -12.43 7.65
C ILE A 164 14.87 -13.29 8.90
N ASP A 165 15.96 -13.12 9.64
CA ASP A 165 16.38 -13.99 10.74
C ASP A 165 16.27 -13.33 12.12
N GLN A 166 15.91 -12.05 12.19
CA GLN A 166 15.73 -11.32 13.43
C GLN A 166 14.87 -10.06 13.23
N LEU A 167 14.14 -9.67 14.27
CA LEU A 167 13.48 -8.36 14.34
C LEU A 167 14.56 -7.26 14.50
N PRO A 168 14.68 -6.30 13.55
CA PRO A 168 15.57 -5.17 13.71
C PRO A 168 15.06 -4.23 14.81
N ALA A 169 15.99 -3.49 15.44
CA ALA A 169 15.63 -2.49 16.45
C ALA A 169 14.77 -1.36 15.86
N HIS A 170 15.02 -1.01 14.59
CA HIS A 170 14.31 0.01 13.84
C HIS A 170 14.21 -0.40 12.36
N HIS A 171 13.04 -0.19 11.77
CA HIS A 171 12.74 -0.34 10.34
C HIS A 171 11.59 0.61 9.98
N LEU A 172 11.59 1.17 8.76
CA LEU A 172 10.53 2.07 8.32
C LEU A 172 9.30 1.29 7.83
N TYR A 173 9.53 0.10 7.25
CA TYR A 173 8.48 -0.72 6.65
C TYR A 173 7.72 -1.54 7.71
N ASN A 174 6.99 -0.85 8.58
CA ASN A 174 6.11 -1.44 9.58
C ASN A 174 4.65 -1.32 9.10
N ILE A 175 4.10 -2.42 8.61
CA ILE A 175 2.78 -2.46 7.95
C ILE A 175 1.66 -2.11 8.92
N ALA A 176 1.82 -2.38 10.21
CA ALA A 176 0.77 -2.13 11.20
C ALA A 176 0.40 -0.64 11.32
N ASN A 177 1.26 0.26 10.82
CA ASN A 177 1.00 1.69 10.80
C ASN A 177 0.20 2.16 9.58
N TRP A 178 0.17 1.41 8.47
CA TRP A 178 -0.37 1.89 7.18
C TRP A 178 -1.21 0.87 6.38
N ILE A 179 -1.03 -0.43 6.59
CA ILE A 179 -1.96 -1.50 6.16
C ILE A 179 -2.83 -1.90 7.35
N THR A 180 -3.85 -1.08 7.61
CA THR A 180 -4.82 -1.33 8.69
C THR A 180 -6.19 -1.64 8.12
N MET A 181 -7.00 -2.38 8.86
CA MET A 181 -8.43 -2.52 8.54
C MET A 181 -9.08 -1.14 8.49
N ARG A 182 -9.74 -0.82 7.37
CA ARG A 182 -10.27 0.53 7.07
C ARG A 182 -9.21 1.64 7.08
N GLY A 183 -7.98 1.31 6.72
CA GLY A 183 -6.92 2.29 6.55
C GLY A 183 -7.23 3.31 5.45
N THR A 184 -6.63 4.49 5.56
CA THR A 184 -6.79 5.58 4.59
C THR A 184 -5.45 5.94 3.98
N VAL A 185 -5.45 6.22 2.67
CA VAL A 185 -4.32 6.83 1.96
C VAL A 185 -4.81 8.11 1.32
N ALA A 186 -4.13 9.23 1.59
CA ALA A 186 -4.48 10.53 1.02
C ALA A 186 -3.30 11.10 0.25
N PHE A 187 -3.55 11.51 -1.00
CA PHE A 187 -2.68 12.39 -1.76
C PHE A 187 -3.28 13.79 -1.72
N GLU A 188 -2.60 14.73 -1.07
CA GLU A 188 -3.04 16.11 -0.95
C GLU A 188 -2.22 17.00 -1.88
N VAL A 189 -2.90 17.72 -2.78
CA VAL A 189 -2.28 18.77 -3.59
C VAL A 189 -2.42 20.10 -2.87
N LEU A 190 -1.30 20.72 -2.53
CA LEU A 190 -1.22 21.92 -1.72
C LEU A 190 -0.75 23.09 -2.58
N SER A 191 -1.51 24.18 -2.59
CA SER A 191 -1.01 25.47 -3.08
C SER A 191 -0.40 26.23 -1.91
N CYS A 192 0.91 26.45 -1.95
CA CYS A 192 1.63 27.11 -0.87
C CYS A 192 2.29 28.39 -1.38
N GLU A 193 2.02 29.50 -0.68
CA GLU A 193 2.79 30.73 -0.82
C GLU A 193 4.12 30.56 -0.08
N VAL A 194 5.24 30.48 -0.81
CA VAL A 194 6.57 30.38 -0.20
C VAL A 194 7.27 31.73 -0.32
N GLU A 195 7.47 32.39 0.81
CA GLU A 195 8.23 33.63 0.88
C GLU A 195 9.72 33.34 0.64
N SER A 196 10.22 33.71 -0.55
CA SER A 196 11.65 33.75 -0.81
C SER A 196 12.13 35.19 -0.75
N ARG A 197 13.38 35.43 -0.33
CA ARG A 197 14.00 36.76 -0.08
C ARG A 197 13.86 37.79 -1.22
N ARG A 198 13.32 37.43 -2.39
CA ARG A 198 13.16 38.30 -3.56
C ARG A 198 11.83 38.15 -4.33
N ARG A 199 10.94 37.20 -4.00
CA ARG A 199 9.63 37.01 -4.69
C ARG A 199 8.73 36.01 -3.93
N MET A 200 7.43 36.31 -3.92
CA MET A 200 6.37 35.37 -3.56
C MET A 200 6.01 34.59 -4.83
N ASN A 201 6.21 33.27 -4.81
CA ASN A 201 5.83 32.40 -5.91
C ASN A 201 4.89 31.33 -5.37
N ASP A 202 3.71 31.23 -5.94
CA ASP A 202 2.80 30.11 -5.69
C ASP A 202 3.42 28.86 -6.27
N LYS A 203 3.60 27.86 -5.42
CA LYS A 203 4.12 26.55 -5.81
C LYS A 203 3.15 25.46 -5.37
N THR A 204 2.98 24.49 -6.25
CA THR A 204 2.15 23.32 -6.00
C THR A 204 2.99 22.20 -5.42
N TYR A 205 2.60 21.72 -4.25
CA TYR A 205 3.24 20.61 -3.55
C TYR A 205 2.29 19.43 -3.46
N ILE A 206 2.84 18.25 -3.22
CA ILE A 206 2.09 17.03 -2.89
C ILE A 206 2.55 16.47 -1.56
N ARG A 207 1.59 16.03 -0.75
CA ARG A 207 1.82 15.35 0.52
C ARG A 207 1.05 14.03 0.53
N VAL A 208 1.68 12.97 1.02
CA VAL A 208 1.07 11.66 1.18
C VAL A 208 0.82 11.40 2.66
N LEU A 209 -0.37 10.91 2.98
CA LEU A 209 -0.74 10.49 4.33
C LEU A 209 -1.23 9.05 4.32
N PHE A 210 -0.84 8.30 5.34
CA PHE A 210 -1.44 7.01 5.68
C PHE A 210 -2.01 7.13 7.09
N ASN A 211 -3.30 6.81 7.26
CA ASN A 211 -3.96 6.86 8.55
C ASN A 211 -3.72 8.19 9.30
N ASP A 212 -3.90 9.31 8.58
CA ASP A 212 -3.68 10.68 9.05
C ASP A 212 -2.23 11.05 9.43
N ALA A 213 -1.27 10.13 9.28
CA ALA A 213 0.15 10.40 9.47
C ALA A 213 0.84 10.74 8.14
N VAL A 214 1.71 11.74 8.13
CA VAL A 214 2.47 12.14 6.94
C VAL A 214 3.57 11.11 6.66
N TYR A 215 3.59 10.57 5.43
CA TYR A 215 4.65 9.72 4.91
C TYR A 215 5.40 10.46 3.79
N PRO A 216 6.55 11.06 4.10
CA PRO A 216 7.33 11.81 3.12
C PRO A 216 7.94 10.89 2.06
N ILE A 217 8.00 11.39 0.83
CA ILE A 217 8.73 10.71 -0.26
C ILE A 217 10.22 10.79 0.07
N ALA A 218 10.93 9.65 0.12
CA ALA A 218 12.29 9.53 0.64
C ALA A 218 13.22 10.65 0.14
N HIS A 219 13.27 10.82 -1.18
CA HIS A 219 14.14 11.79 -1.84
C HIS A 219 13.45 13.11 -2.23
N CYS A 220 12.26 13.41 -1.69
CA CYS A 220 11.55 14.65 -1.99
C CYS A 220 10.72 15.17 -0.81
N GLN A 221 11.36 15.95 0.07
CA GLN A 221 10.75 16.43 1.33
C GLN A 221 11.00 17.93 1.59
N ASN A 222 11.40 18.68 0.56
CA ASN A 222 11.88 20.05 0.68
C ASN A 222 10.74 21.10 0.74
N GLY A 223 9.48 20.67 0.64
CA GLY A 223 8.30 21.53 0.70
C GLY A 223 7.75 21.74 2.12
N PRO A 224 6.79 22.67 2.29
CA PRO A 224 6.10 22.90 3.56
C PRO A 224 5.51 21.60 4.14
N GLY A 225 5.73 21.33 5.43
CA GLY A 225 5.22 20.13 6.08
C GLY A 225 5.80 18.82 5.55
N ARG A 226 7.05 18.83 5.06
CA ARG A 226 7.74 17.68 4.42
C ARG A 226 7.06 17.19 3.14
N SER A 227 6.35 18.08 2.46
CA SER A 227 5.78 17.81 1.15
C SER A 227 6.85 17.82 0.05
N CYS A 228 6.50 17.28 -1.12
CA CYS A 228 7.32 17.28 -2.33
C CYS A 228 6.81 18.33 -3.31
N LEU A 229 7.68 19.00 -4.07
CA LEU A 229 7.22 19.82 -5.20
C LEU A 229 6.56 18.89 -6.22
N LEU A 230 5.34 19.20 -6.68
CA LEU A 230 4.58 18.26 -7.52
C LEU A 230 5.33 17.88 -8.80
N SER A 231 6.05 18.82 -9.42
CA SER A 231 6.89 18.56 -10.61
C SER A 231 8.05 17.60 -10.34
N ASP A 232 8.65 17.68 -9.14
CA ASP A 232 9.77 16.82 -8.75
C ASP A 232 9.25 15.40 -8.51
N TYR A 233 8.06 15.27 -7.92
CA TYR A 233 7.44 13.96 -7.73
C TYR A 233 7.07 13.27 -9.04
N ILE A 234 6.48 14.03 -9.99
CA ILE A 234 6.18 13.53 -11.34
C ILE A 234 7.46 13.05 -12.03
N SER A 235 8.55 13.81 -11.87
CA SER A 235 9.85 13.46 -12.46
C SER A 235 10.42 12.17 -11.84
N LEU A 236 10.33 12.01 -10.51
CA LEU A 236 10.73 10.80 -9.79
C LEU A 236 9.95 9.56 -10.25
N LEU A 237 8.62 9.65 -10.40
CA LEU A 237 7.81 8.54 -10.92
C LEU A 237 8.13 8.23 -12.38
N GLY A 238 8.41 9.26 -13.18
CA GLY A 238 8.85 9.11 -14.57
C GLY A 238 10.20 8.40 -14.68
N GLU A 239 11.16 8.69 -13.81
CA GLU A 239 12.44 7.98 -13.74
C GLU A 239 12.26 6.52 -13.33
N LYS A 240 11.46 6.25 -12.30
CA LYS A 240 11.11 4.88 -11.90
C LYS A 240 10.45 4.09 -13.04
N THR A 241 9.54 4.73 -13.78
CA THR A 241 8.86 4.12 -14.94
C THR A 241 9.83 3.78 -16.06
N LYS A 242 10.75 4.68 -16.38
CA LYS A 242 11.82 4.42 -17.36
C LYS A 242 12.72 3.26 -16.93
N ALA A 243 13.07 3.20 -15.65
CA ALA A 243 13.90 2.14 -15.10
C ALA A 243 13.18 0.77 -15.08
N ALA A 244 11.87 0.76 -14.87
CA ALA A 244 11.05 -0.45 -14.84
C ALA A 244 10.87 -1.11 -16.23
N GLY A 245 10.91 -0.31 -17.30
CA GLY A 245 10.61 -0.78 -18.66
C GLY A 245 9.11 -0.76 -18.97
N SER A 246 8.68 -1.52 -19.99
CA SER A 246 7.28 -1.54 -20.41
C SER A 246 6.44 -2.52 -19.58
N PHE A 247 5.19 -2.14 -19.31
CA PHE A 247 4.26 -2.97 -18.53
C PHE A 247 4.06 -4.35 -19.15
N ASP A 248 3.90 -4.39 -20.48
CA ASP A 248 3.70 -5.64 -21.20
C ASP A 248 4.87 -6.62 -21.02
N GLU A 249 6.11 -6.10 -20.96
CA GLU A 249 7.31 -6.91 -20.77
C GLU A 249 7.40 -7.48 -19.35
N TYR A 250 7.34 -6.63 -18.31
CA TYR A 250 7.54 -7.11 -16.94
C TYR A 250 6.34 -7.89 -16.38
N CYS A 251 5.14 -7.69 -16.94
CA CYS A 251 3.95 -8.50 -16.63
C CYS A 251 3.76 -9.70 -17.58
N ASN A 252 4.59 -9.85 -18.60
CA ASN A 252 4.46 -10.88 -19.63
C ASN A 252 3.02 -10.95 -20.21
N VAL A 253 2.50 -9.80 -20.61
CA VAL A 253 1.13 -9.67 -21.14
C VAL A 253 1.07 -10.26 -22.54
N THR A 254 0.30 -11.35 -22.70
CA THR A 254 0.19 -12.07 -23.99
C THR A 254 -1.17 -11.93 -24.67
N VAL A 255 -2.11 -11.22 -24.05
CA VAL A 255 -3.46 -11.01 -24.61
C VAL A 255 -3.42 -9.92 -25.68
N ALA A 256 -3.98 -10.21 -26.86
CA ALA A 256 -3.86 -9.37 -28.06
C ALA A 256 -4.55 -8.00 -27.92
N ASP A 257 -5.61 -7.92 -27.11
CA ASP A 257 -6.40 -6.70 -26.90
C ASP A 257 -6.00 -5.97 -25.59
N ALA A 258 -4.80 -6.22 -25.07
CA ALA A 258 -4.28 -5.48 -23.94
C ALA A 258 -4.14 -3.98 -24.29
N PRO A 259 -4.56 -3.05 -23.42
CA PRO A 259 -4.38 -1.62 -23.64
C PRO A 259 -2.90 -1.26 -23.80
N ASN A 260 -2.54 -0.70 -24.97
CA ASN A 260 -1.20 -0.17 -25.24
C ASN A 260 -1.29 1.26 -25.80
N PRO A 261 -0.84 2.29 -25.06
CA PRO A 261 -0.20 2.21 -23.74
C PRO A 261 -1.19 1.87 -22.62
N VAL A 262 -0.67 1.32 -21.52
CA VAL A 262 -1.46 1.07 -20.29
C VAL A 262 -2.03 2.39 -19.77
N ALA A 263 -3.35 2.45 -19.64
CA ALA A 263 -4.08 3.68 -19.32
C ALA A 263 -4.01 4.10 -17.83
N GLY A 264 -3.47 3.25 -16.95
CA GLY A 264 -3.34 3.55 -15.52
C GLY A 264 -4.67 3.90 -14.86
N ALA A 265 -4.68 5.00 -14.10
CA ALA A 265 -5.85 5.52 -13.37
C ALA A 265 -6.86 6.30 -14.25
N SER A 266 -6.91 6.02 -15.55
CA SER A 266 -7.84 6.67 -16.52
C SER A 266 -9.30 6.61 -16.12
N PHE A 267 -9.69 5.61 -15.31
CA PHE A 267 -11.03 5.41 -14.76
C PHE A 267 -11.53 6.57 -13.87
N PHE A 268 -10.66 7.51 -13.48
CA PHE A 268 -11.11 8.76 -12.82
C PHE A 268 -11.65 9.80 -13.80
N THR A 269 -11.34 9.69 -15.08
CA THR A 269 -11.71 10.66 -16.13
C THR A 269 -12.54 10.05 -17.25
N ASP A 270 -12.55 8.74 -17.40
CA ASP A 270 -13.37 8.04 -18.39
C ASP A 270 -14.18 6.97 -17.68
N LEU A 271 -15.50 7.17 -17.62
CA LEU A 271 -16.47 6.25 -17.02
C LEU A 271 -17.16 5.38 -18.07
N SER A 272 -16.79 5.51 -19.34
CA SER A 272 -17.33 4.73 -20.45
C SER A 272 -16.60 3.41 -20.68
N LEU A 273 -15.53 3.14 -19.89
CA LEU A 273 -14.74 1.92 -20.00
C LEU A 273 -15.61 0.67 -19.75
N ASP A 274 -15.40 -0.36 -20.57
CA ASP A 274 -16.24 -1.56 -20.64
C ASP A 274 -16.21 -2.43 -19.38
N PHE A 275 -15.15 -2.32 -18.58
CA PHE A 275 -14.99 -3.03 -17.30
C PHE A 275 -15.72 -2.37 -16.13
N PHE A 276 -16.35 -1.19 -16.31
CA PHE A 276 -17.12 -0.58 -15.23
C PHE A 276 -18.45 -1.29 -14.99
N THR A 277 -18.71 -1.55 -13.72
CA THR A 277 -20.05 -1.90 -13.25
C THR A 277 -20.59 -0.78 -12.36
N PHE A 278 -21.66 -0.13 -12.81
CA PHE A 278 -22.31 0.92 -12.04
C PHE A 278 -23.35 0.32 -11.08
N VAL A 279 -23.06 0.38 -9.78
CA VAL A 279 -24.02 -0.01 -8.74
C VAL A 279 -24.88 1.21 -8.41
N LYS A 280 -26.18 1.10 -8.66
CA LYS A 280 -27.16 2.09 -8.19
C LYS A 280 -27.45 1.84 -6.70
N PRO A 281 -27.54 2.89 -5.87
CA PRO A 281 -28.02 2.77 -4.49
C PRO A 281 -29.41 2.13 -4.41
#